data_AF-A0A3M5RCQ6-F1
#
_entry.id   AF-A0A3M5RCQ6-F1
#
_cell.length_a   1.000
_cell.length_b   1.000
_cell.length_c   1.000
_cell.angle_alpha   90.00
_cell.angle_beta   90.00
_cell.angle_gamma   90.00
#
_symmetry.space_group_name_H-M   'P 1'
#
loop_
_entity.id
_entity.type
_entity.pdbx_description
1 polymer ?
#
loop_
_entity_poly.entity_id
_entity_poly.type
_entity_poly.pdbx_seq_one_letter_code
_entity_poly.pdbx_strand_id
1 'polypeptide(L)'
;QHPDVNLQWHHLPLPMHEPAASYEARWAECAGIERGNDVFWLAVELIYQRTRSNGAGTDGNPQIPGFEDRQQYIDNCASSNPSVQRAVISQAHKASQDGITATPTLVIKDKHSGRTIKLQGAPDGDVLLSAIDWLTENP
;
A
#
# COMPACT_ATOMS: atom_id res chain seq x y z
N GLN A 1 13.03 -5.98 -15.65
CA GLN A 1 13.05 -4.95 -14.60
C GLN A 1 13.15 -3.59 -15.29
N HIS A 2 12.42 -2.57 -14.82
CA HIS A 2 12.42 -1.22 -15.40
C HIS A 2 13.07 -0.26 -14.38
N PRO A 3 14.38 0.02 -14.48
CA PRO A 3 15.12 0.78 -13.45
C PRO A 3 14.65 2.23 -13.30
N ASP A 4 14.01 2.78 -14.33
CA ASP A 4 13.51 4.15 -14.35
C ASP A 4 12.14 4.30 -13.64
N VAL A 5 11.55 3.19 -13.19
CA VAL A 5 10.25 3.15 -12.51
C VAL A 5 10.43 2.68 -11.07
N ASN A 6 9.78 3.39 -10.14
CA ASN A 6 9.65 2.96 -8.75
C ASN A 6 8.18 2.75 -8.41
N LEU A 7 7.92 1.89 -7.42
CA LEU A 7 6.60 1.66 -6.86
C LEU A 7 6.51 2.34 -5.49
N GLN A 8 5.45 3.13 -5.30
CA GLN A 8 5.08 3.69 -4.02
C GLN A 8 3.73 3.12 -3.60
N TRP A 9 3.66 2.55 -2.41
CA TRP A 9 2.41 2.12 -1.81
C TRP A 9 1.61 3.32 -1.31
N HIS A 10 0.30 3.34 -1.56
CA HIS A 10 -0.62 4.32 -1.01
C HIS A 10 -1.89 3.62 -0.48
N HIS A 11 -2.16 3.77 0.81
CA HIS A 11 -3.25 3.04 1.47
C HIS A 11 -4.62 3.60 1.11
N LEU A 12 -5.51 2.72 0.68
CA LEU A 12 -6.95 2.96 0.57
C LEU A 12 -7.71 1.74 1.12
N PRO A 13 -7.73 1.53 2.46
CA PRO A 13 -8.60 0.53 3.05
C PRO A 13 -10.06 0.90 2.75
N LEU A 14 -10.77 0.02 2.04
CA LEU A 14 -12.15 0.27 1.61
C LEU A 14 -13.11 0.04 2.79
N PRO A 15 -14.15 0.88 2.96
CA PRO A 15 -15.10 0.74 4.08
C PRO A 15 -15.75 -0.64 4.22
N MET A 16 -15.96 -1.35 3.11
CA MET A 16 -16.53 -2.70 3.09
C MET A 16 -15.60 -3.80 3.64
N HIS A 17 -14.35 -3.47 3.97
CA HIS A 17 -13.35 -4.39 4.50
C HIS A 17 -12.90 -4.02 5.93
N GLU A 18 -13.57 -3.06 6.56
CA GLU A 18 -13.26 -2.64 7.93
C GLU A 18 -13.81 -3.61 8.98
N PRO A 19 -13.14 -3.76 10.15
CA PRO A 19 -11.96 -3.01 10.61
C PRO A 19 -10.60 -3.60 10.16
N ALA A 20 -10.62 -4.74 9.47
CA ALA A 20 -9.41 -5.50 9.17
C ALA A 20 -8.46 -4.73 8.25
N ALA A 21 -8.98 -4.12 7.18
CA ALA A 21 -8.15 -3.41 6.20
C ALA A 21 -7.35 -2.24 6.82
N SER A 22 -7.97 -1.42 7.67
CA SER A 22 -7.24 -0.35 8.36
C SER A 22 -6.25 -0.88 9.40
N TYR A 23 -6.48 -2.04 10.00
CA TYR A 23 -5.52 -2.66 10.91
C TYR A 23 -4.30 -3.20 10.15
N GLU A 24 -4.52 -3.96 9.08
CA GLU A 24 -3.46 -4.51 8.22
C GLU A 24 -2.60 -3.39 7.60
N ALA A 25 -3.22 -2.30 7.15
CA ALA A 25 -2.50 -1.11 6.65
C ALA A 25 -1.56 -0.52 7.71
N ARG A 26 -2.03 -0.35 8.95
CA ARG A 26 -1.19 0.14 10.07
C ARG A 26 -0.10 -0.85 10.43
N TRP A 27 -0.38 -2.14 10.36
CA TRP A 27 0.59 -3.20 10.66
C TRP A 27 1.77 -3.18 9.67
N ALA A 28 1.48 -3.04 8.37
CA ALA A 28 2.52 -2.86 7.34
C ALA A 28 3.38 -1.61 7.59
N GLU A 29 2.75 -0.46 7.89
CA GLU A 29 3.47 0.78 8.23
C GLU A 29 4.36 0.61 9.48
N CYS A 30 3.88 -0.07 10.52
CA CYS A 30 4.66 -0.33 11.73
C CYS A 30 5.85 -1.26 11.49
N ALA A 31 5.71 -2.24 10.59
CA ALA A 31 6.83 -3.07 10.14
C ALA A 31 7.89 -2.21 9.41
N GLY A 32 7.45 -1.27 8.58
CA GLY A 32 8.31 -0.28 7.93
C GLY A 32 9.01 0.68 8.91
N ILE A 33 8.31 1.15 9.94
CA ILE A 33 8.90 1.99 11.00
C ILE A 33 9.98 1.23 11.77
N GLU A 34 9.76 -0.06 12.02
CA GLU A 34 10.71 -0.88 12.78
C GLU A 34 12.03 -1.02 12.01
N ARG A 35 11.99 -1.37 10.70
CA ARG A 35 13.19 -1.78 9.96
C ARG A 35 13.26 -1.40 8.47
N GLY A 36 12.44 -0.45 8.03
CA GLY A 36 12.53 0.17 6.70
C GLY A 36 11.74 -0.56 5.61
N ASN A 37 11.97 -0.14 4.37
CA ASN A 37 11.14 -0.50 3.21
C ASN A 37 11.06 -2.01 2.95
N ASP A 38 12.15 -2.75 3.13
CA ASP A 38 12.16 -4.19 2.85
C ASP A 38 11.18 -4.93 3.78
N VAL A 39 11.11 -4.50 5.05
CA VAL A 39 10.22 -5.10 6.05
C VAL A 39 8.78 -4.64 5.86
N PHE A 40 8.56 -3.41 5.39
CA PHE A 40 7.24 -2.96 4.93
C PHE A 40 6.71 -3.86 3.81
N TRP A 41 7.50 -4.09 2.75
CA TRP A 41 7.07 -4.89 1.60
C TRP A 41 6.86 -6.36 1.97
N LEU A 42 7.71 -6.92 2.83
CA LEU A 42 7.51 -8.26 3.38
C LEU A 42 6.20 -8.34 4.18
N ALA A 43 5.87 -7.33 4.98
CA ALA A 43 4.60 -7.29 5.72
C ALA A 43 3.39 -7.25 4.77
N VAL A 44 3.45 -6.45 3.70
CA VAL A 44 2.40 -6.41 2.66
C VAL A 44 2.22 -7.78 2.01
N GLU A 45 3.31 -8.45 1.64
CA GLU A 45 3.26 -9.80 1.08
C GLU A 45 2.61 -10.80 2.04
N LEU A 46 3.02 -10.77 3.32
CA LEU A 46 2.46 -11.64 4.35
C LEU A 46 0.97 -11.40 4.58
N ILE A 47 0.50 -10.15 4.56
CA ILE A 47 -0.93 -9.83 4.63
C ILE A 47 -1.67 -10.51 3.48
N TYR A 48 -1.23 -10.31 2.24
CA TYR A 48 -1.92 -10.90 1.08
C TYR A 48 -1.89 -12.43 1.06
N GLN A 49 -0.81 -13.04 1.55
CA GLN A 49 -0.71 -14.50 1.65
C GLN A 49 -1.59 -15.10 2.74
N ARG A 50 -1.93 -14.33 3.79
CA ARG A 50 -2.54 -14.87 5.02
C ARG A 50 -3.93 -14.34 5.31
N THR A 51 -4.36 -13.28 4.63
CA THR A 51 -5.69 -12.72 4.81
C THR A 51 -6.75 -13.71 4.32
N ARG A 52 -7.85 -13.81 5.07
CA ARG A 52 -9.05 -14.55 4.66
C ARG A 52 -9.89 -13.78 3.65
N SER A 53 -9.38 -12.64 3.16
CA SER A 53 -10.01 -11.73 2.18
C SER A 53 -11.29 -11.06 2.69
N ASN A 54 -11.82 -10.11 1.91
CA ASN A 54 -13.15 -9.52 2.10
C ASN A 54 -13.43 -8.97 3.53
N GLY A 55 -12.41 -8.39 4.18
CA GLY A 55 -12.55 -7.83 5.54
C GLY A 55 -12.46 -8.87 6.66
N ALA A 56 -12.25 -10.15 6.36
CA ALA A 56 -12.11 -11.21 7.37
C ALA A 56 -10.73 -11.21 8.06
N GLY A 57 -9.78 -10.43 7.55
CA GLY A 57 -8.43 -10.28 8.10
C GLY A 57 -7.63 -11.58 8.13
N THR A 58 -6.48 -11.55 8.81
CA THR A 58 -5.65 -12.72 9.09
C THR A 58 -6.09 -13.44 10.38
N ASP A 59 -5.64 -14.67 10.58
CA ASP A 59 -5.78 -15.38 11.87
C ASP A 59 -4.68 -14.94 12.84
N GLY A 60 -4.87 -13.78 13.47
CA GLY A 60 -3.79 -13.06 14.14
C GLY A 60 -2.75 -12.51 13.15
N ASN A 61 -1.80 -11.72 13.63
CA ASN A 61 -0.77 -11.19 12.74
C ASN A 61 0.18 -12.28 12.31
N PRO A 62 0.53 -12.38 11.01
CA PRO A 62 1.55 -13.30 10.58
C PRO A 62 2.90 -12.90 11.19
N GLN A 63 3.68 -13.90 11.58
CA GLN A 63 5.05 -13.67 12.02
C GLN A 63 5.88 -13.17 10.83
N ILE A 64 6.59 -12.06 11.02
CA ILE A 64 7.55 -11.57 10.01
C ILE A 64 8.87 -12.34 10.19
N PRO A 65 9.33 -13.10 9.18
CA PRO A 65 10.58 -13.86 9.29
C PRO A 65 11.78 -12.98 9.63
N GLY A 66 12.53 -13.37 10.67
CA GLY A 66 13.71 -12.64 11.14
C GLY A 66 13.41 -11.46 12.07
N PHE A 67 12.14 -11.28 12.47
CA PHE A 67 11.69 -10.22 13.37
C PHE A 67 10.82 -10.76 14.52
N GLU A 68 11.03 -12.02 14.90
CA GLU A 68 10.29 -12.71 15.97
C GLU A 68 10.36 -11.96 17.31
N ASP A 69 11.53 -11.40 17.64
CA ASP A 69 11.77 -10.62 18.85
C ASP A 69 11.17 -9.20 18.79
N ARG A 70 10.74 -8.76 17.60
CA ARG A 70 10.13 -7.44 17.37
C ARG A 70 8.62 -7.50 17.12
N GLN A 71 8.04 -8.69 16.97
CA GLN A 71 6.62 -8.87 16.64
C GLN A 71 5.70 -8.10 17.59
N GLN A 72 5.94 -8.19 18.90
CA GLN A 72 5.14 -7.47 19.89
C GLN A 72 5.19 -5.94 19.73
N TYR A 73 6.34 -5.39 19.32
CA TYR A 73 6.46 -3.96 19.05
C TYR A 73 5.58 -3.57 17.86
N ILE A 74 5.63 -4.34 16.77
CA ILE A 74 4.87 -4.09 15.55
C ILE A 74 3.36 -4.16 15.84
N ASP A 75 2.92 -5.18 16.57
CA ASP A 75 1.51 -5.37 16.93
C ASP A 75 0.99 -4.24 17.84
N ASN A 76 1.80 -3.81 18.81
CA ASN A 76 1.47 -2.69 19.69
C ASN A 76 1.41 -1.38 18.91
N CYS A 77 2.35 -1.16 17.99
CA CYS A 77 2.38 0.01 17.11
C CYS A 77 1.10 0.06 16.25
N ALA A 78 0.74 -1.05 15.60
CA ALA A 78 -0.44 -1.11 14.75
C ALA A 78 -1.72 -0.79 15.53
N SER A 79 -1.79 -1.27 16.77
CA SER A 79 -2.95 -1.12 17.65
C SER A 79 -3.09 0.28 18.25
N SER A 80 -1.99 0.97 18.56
CA SER A 80 -2.02 2.14 19.45
C SER A 80 -1.29 3.38 18.95
N ASN A 81 -0.49 3.32 17.88
CA ASN A 81 0.27 4.47 17.42
C ASN A 81 -0.62 5.48 16.66
N PRO A 82 -0.88 6.67 17.23
CA PRO A 82 -1.79 7.66 16.63
C PRO A 82 -1.22 8.31 15.37
N SER A 83 0.10 8.35 15.21
CA SER A 83 0.73 8.90 14.01
C SER A 83 0.57 7.95 12.82
N VAL A 84 0.72 6.64 13.04
CA VAL A 84 0.48 5.63 12.00
C VAL A 84 -0.99 5.59 11.61
N GLN A 85 -1.90 5.64 12.60
CA GLN A 85 -3.34 5.74 12.32
C GLN A 85 -3.67 6.98 11.48
N ARG A 86 -3.15 8.16 11.85
CA ARG A 86 -3.36 9.39 11.07
C ARG A 86 -2.77 9.29 9.67
N ALA A 87 -1.61 8.66 9.50
CA ALA A 87 -1.00 8.47 8.19
C ALA A 87 -1.92 7.65 7.26
N VAL A 88 -2.40 6.49 7.71
CA VAL A 88 -3.32 5.64 6.92
C VAL A 88 -4.61 6.38 6.58
N ILE A 89 -5.23 7.07 7.55
CA ILE A 89 -6.44 7.87 7.33
C ILE A 89 -6.18 8.99 6.32
N SER A 90 -5.07 9.70 6.43
CA SER A 90 -4.71 10.79 5.51
C SER A 90 -4.49 10.28 4.10
N GLN A 91 -3.90 9.10 3.93
CA GLN A 91 -3.71 8.48 2.61
C GLN A 91 -5.07 8.10 1.99
N ALA A 92 -5.93 7.42 2.75
CA ALA A 92 -7.27 7.05 2.29
C ALA A 92 -8.13 8.28 1.91
N HIS A 93 -8.07 9.33 2.73
CA HIS A 93 -8.76 10.58 2.45
C HIS A 93 -8.23 11.26 1.18
N LYS A 94 -6.91 11.30 0.99
CA LYS A 94 -6.32 11.88 -0.23
C LYS A 94 -6.73 11.11 -1.48
N ALA A 95 -6.69 9.78 -1.45
CA ALA A 95 -7.16 8.95 -2.56
C ALA A 95 -8.63 9.21 -2.89
N SER A 96 -9.49 9.35 -1.88
CA SER A 96 -10.90 9.71 -2.06
C SER A 96 -11.07 11.09 -2.71
N GLN A 97 -10.31 12.10 -2.27
CA GLN A 97 -10.31 13.44 -2.89
C GLN A 97 -9.86 13.41 -4.36
N ASP A 98 -8.98 12.47 -4.74
CA ASP A 98 -8.53 12.25 -6.12
C ASP A 98 -9.53 11.41 -6.95
N GLY A 99 -10.70 11.11 -6.39
CA GLY A 99 -11.74 10.31 -7.02
C GLY A 99 -11.29 8.87 -7.26
N ILE A 100 -10.50 8.30 -6.34
CA ILE A 100 -10.13 6.88 -6.33
C ILE A 100 -11.08 6.16 -5.35
N THR A 101 -11.94 5.31 -5.89
CA THR A 101 -13.00 4.63 -5.12
C THR A 101 -12.89 3.10 -5.12
N ALA A 102 -11.89 2.55 -5.84
CA ALA A 102 -11.67 1.11 -5.96
C ALA A 102 -10.17 0.78 -5.95
N THR A 103 -9.84 -0.42 -5.46
CA THR A 103 -8.49 -0.96 -5.42
C THR A 103 -8.37 -2.25 -6.25
N PRO A 104 -7.22 -2.52 -6.89
CA PRO A 104 -6.11 -1.59 -7.06
C PRO A 104 -6.45 -0.44 -8.02
N THR A 105 -5.82 0.71 -7.81
CA THR A 105 -5.76 1.83 -8.76
C THR A 105 -4.33 2.32 -8.79
N LEU A 106 -3.77 2.51 -9.97
CA LEU A 106 -2.43 3.05 -10.17
C LEU A 106 -2.52 4.52 -10.59
N VAL A 107 -1.70 5.36 -9.97
CA VAL A 107 -1.44 6.72 -10.43
C VAL A 107 0.01 6.77 -10.87
N ILE A 108 0.23 6.77 -12.18
CA ILE A 108 1.57 6.89 -12.75
C ILE A 108 1.87 8.38 -12.86
N LYS A 109 3.03 8.78 -12.36
CA LYS A 109 3.50 10.17 -12.37
C LYS A 109 4.86 10.23 -13.03
N ASP A 110 4.97 11.02 -14.09
CA ASP A 110 6.28 11.45 -14.57
C ASP A 110 6.87 12.46 -13.58
N LYS A 111 8.04 12.16 -13.03
CA LYS A 111 8.73 13.02 -12.06
C LYS A 111 9.35 14.25 -12.73
N HIS A 112 9.61 14.22 -14.03
CA HIS A 112 10.19 15.34 -14.76
C HIS A 112 9.13 16.39 -15.10
N SER A 113 8.08 16.01 -15.82
CA SER A 113 7.00 16.95 -16.21
C SER A 113 5.94 17.17 -15.12
N GLY A 114 5.81 16.26 -14.16
CA GLY A 114 4.73 16.25 -13.18
C GLY A 114 3.39 15.76 -13.71
N ARG A 115 3.29 15.41 -14.99
CA ARG A 115 2.08 14.82 -15.60
C ARG A 115 1.71 13.51 -14.92
N THR A 116 0.42 13.24 -14.82
CA THR A 116 -0.12 12.02 -14.21
C THR A 116 -1.15 11.35 -15.10
N ILE A 117 -1.25 10.02 -14.98
CA ILE A 117 -2.33 9.22 -15.55
C ILE A 117 -2.84 8.24 -14.47
N LYS A 118 -4.16 8.08 -14.38
CA LYS A 118 -4.82 7.19 -13.44
C LYS A 118 -5.36 5.96 -14.18
N LEU A 119 -5.00 4.77 -13.73
CA LEU A 119 -5.46 3.48 -14.25
C LEU A 119 -6.19 2.73 -13.13
N GLN A 120 -7.50 2.52 -13.29
CA GLN A 120 -8.28 1.74 -12.34
C GLN A 120 -8.21 0.25 -12.70
N GLY A 121 -7.99 -0.60 -11.70
CA GLY A 121 -7.81 -2.04 -11.87
C GLY A 121 -6.33 -2.46 -11.89
N ALA A 122 -6.09 -3.72 -12.24
CA ALA A 122 -4.77 -4.31 -12.37
C ALA A 122 -4.40 -4.40 -13.86
N PRO A 123 -3.85 -3.34 -14.46
CA PRO A 123 -3.44 -3.37 -15.87
C PRO A 123 -2.32 -4.39 -16.08
N ASP A 124 -2.30 -5.00 -17.27
CA ASP A 124 -1.18 -5.82 -17.71
C ASP A 124 0.05 -4.95 -18.06
N GLY A 125 1.15 -5.61 -18.40
CA GLY A 125 2.40 -4.95 -18.74
C GLY A 125 2.29 -4.02 -19.95
N ASP A 126 1.52 -4.39 -20.96
CA ASP A 126 1.41 -3.62 -22.21
C ASP A 126 0.62 -2.32 -21.98
N VAL A 127 -0.44 -2.39 -21.19
CA VAL A 127 -1.21 -1.20 -20.76
C VAL A 127 -0.34 -0.26 -19.92
N LEU A 128 0.48 -0.80 -19.01
CA LEU A 128 1.40 0.00 -18.21
C LEU A 128 2.46 0.71 -19.06
N LEU A 129 3.09 -0.01 -20.00
CA LEU A 129 4.08 0.56 -20.91
C LEU A 129 3.45 1.66 -21.78
N SER A 130 2.27 1.40 -22.35
CA SER A 130 1.54 2.39 -23.15
C SER A 130 1.21 3.66 -22.36
N ALA A 131 0.87 3.52 -21.07
CA ALA A 131 0.60 4.67 -20.20
C ALA A 131 1.87 5.48 -19.87
N ILE A 132 3.02 4.81 -19.75
CA ILE A 132 4.32 5.46 -19.56
C ILE A 132 4.74 6.20 -20.84
N ASP A 133 4.59 5.57 -22.01
CA ASP A 133 4.87 6.19 -23.30
C ASP A 133 4.01 7.45 -23.49
N TRP A 134 2.70 7.36 -23.23
CA TRP A 134 1.80 8.52 -23.30
C TRP A 134 2.21 9.69 -22.38
N LEU A 135 2.74 9.39 -21.19
CA LEU A 135 3.21 10.41 -20.25
C LEU A 135 4.49 11.10 -20.71
N THR A 136 5.35 10.38 -21.42
CA THR A 136 6.69 10.84 -21.82
C THR A 136 6.73 11.42 -23.24
N GLU A 137 5.76 11.05 -24.09
CA GLU A 137 5.54 11.67 -25.39
C GLU A 137 4.90 13.05 -25.21
N ASN A 138 5.63 14.08 -25.66
CA ASN A 138 5.35 15.53 -25.50
C ASN A 138 5.68 16.11 -24.10
N PRO A 139 6.97 16.26 -23.78
CA PRO A 139 7.44 16.98 -22.59
C PRO A 139 7.17 18.49 -22.63
#